data_AF-A0A109W563-F1
#
_entry.id   AF-A0A109W563-F1
#
_cell.length_a   1.000
_cell.length_b   1.000
_cell.length_c   1.000
_cell.angle_alpha   90.00
_cell.angle_beta   90.00
_cell.angle_gamma   90.00
#
_symmetry.space_group_name_H-M   'P 1'
#
loop_
_entity.id
_entity.type
_entity.pdbx_description
1 polymer ?
#
loop_
_entity_poly.entity_id
_entity_poly.type
_entity_poly.pdbx_seq_one_letter_code
_entity_poly.pdbx_strand_id
1 'polypeptide(L)'
;MPTSGPLNPSKAWLQAAVPGSAAYIRLAFALWYLPLDEGAALLNLAARTGGEVLAADFKPPERNLELPACLLARALLGFWPDLWPSRRGGAAFASFLKQGGLEGCVQRAGLRVSERRPLLGGAAVLLRLAD
;
A
#
# COMPACT_ATOMS: atom_id res chain seq x y z
N MET A 1 -24.05 -0.67 -0.14
CA MET A 1 -22.58 -0.76 -0.32
C MET A 1 -22.31 -2.02 -1.12
N PRO A 2 -21.55 -2.00 -2.23
CA PRO A 2 -21.30 -3.24 -2.95
C PRO A 2 -20.43 -4.15 -2.07
N THR A 3 -20.77 -5.43 -2.06
CA THR A 3 -20.13 -6.55 -1.37
C THR A 3 -18.61 -6.58 -1.60
N SER A 4 -17.85 -6.78 -0.53
CA SER A 4 -16.39 -6.60 -0.43
C SER A 4 -15.59 -7.21 -1.58
N GLY A 5 -14.94 -6.38 -2.39
CA GLY A 5 -13.83 -6.77 -3.25
C GLY A 5 -12.67 -7.36 -2.44
N PRO A 6 -11.81 -8.20 -3.07
CA PRO A 6 -10.80 -8.97 -2.37
C PRO A 6 -9.79 -8.08 -1.64
N LEU A 7 -9.44 -8.47 -0.41
CA LEU A 7 -8.42 -7.83 0.42
C LEU A 7 -7.10 -8.58 0.27
N ASN A 8 -6.06 -7.86 -0.12
CA ASN A 8 -4.71 -8.39 -0.35
C ASN A 8 -4.71 -9.68 -1.20
N PRO A 9 -5.37 -9.70 -2.38
CA PRO A 9 -5.31 -10.87 -3.25
C PRO A 9 -3.86 -11.17 -3.61
N SER A 10 -3.54 -12.46 -3.77
CA SER A 10 -2.19 -12.86 -4.14
C SER A 10 -1.83 -12.36 -5.55
N LYS A 11 -0.54 -12.16 -5.81
CA LYS A 11 -0.05 -11.79 -7.14
C LYS A 11 -0.50 -12.80 -8.21
N ALA A 12 -0.44 -14.10 -7.88
CA ALA A 12 -0.89 -15.16 -8.78
C ALA A 12 -2.38 -15.05 -9.12
N TRP A 13 -3.22 -14.72 -8.13
CA TRP A 13 -4.64 -14.48 -8.36
C TRP A 13 -4.86 -13.27 -9.27
N LEU A 14 -4.19 -12.15 -9.00
CA LEU A 14 -4.30 -10.94 -9.83
C LEU A 14 -3.84 -11.17 -11.27
N GLN A 15 -2.82 -12.00 -11.49
CA GLN A 15 -2.34 -12.37 -12.82
C GLN A 15 -3.32 -13.27 -13.58
N ALA A 16 -4.05 -14.14 -12.87
CA ALA A 16 -5.03 -15.05 -13.46
C ALA A 16 -6.42 -14.41 -13.65
N ALA A 17 -6.70 -13.33 -12.93
CA ALA A 17 -7.99 -12.67 -12.96
C ALA A 17 -8.22 -11.94 -14.30
N VAL A 18 -9.44 -12.04 -14.82
CA VAL A 18 -9.85 -11.31 -16.01
C VAL A 18 -9.82 -9.80 -15.70
N PRO A 19 -9.28 -8.94 -16.58
CA PRO A 19 -9.33 -7.49 -16.39
C PRO A 19 -10.76 -6.99 -16.16
N GLY A 20 -10.96 -6.09 -15.20
CA GLY A 20 -12.28 -5.58 -14.82
C GLY A 20 -13.24 -6.61 -14.18
N SER A 21 -12.76 -7.80 -13.81
CA SER A 21 -13.59 -8.83 -13.15
C SER A 21 -14.01 -8.46 -11.72
N ALA A 22 -13.32 -7.51 -11.09
CA ALA A 22 -13.69 -6.98 -9.78
C ALA A 22 -14.15 -5.51 -9.89
N ALA A 23 -15.17 -5.12 -9.14
CA ALA A 23 -15.55 -3.71 -9.02
C ALA A 23 -14.45 -2.90 -8.32
N TYR A 24 -13.78 -3.50 -7.33
CA TYR A 24 -12.63 -2.90 -6.65
C TYR A 24 -11.68 -3.93 -6.06
N ILE A 25 -10.39 -3.60 -5.98
CA ILE A 25 -9.36 -4.35 -5.25
C ILE A 25 -8.96 -3.57 -4.00
N ARG A 26 -8.73 -4.27 -2.87
CA ARG A 26 -8.27 -3.66 -1.63
C ARG A 26 -6.87 -4.14 -1.31
N LEU A 27 -5.96 -3.20 -1.11
CA LEU A 27 -4.61 -3.46 -0.62
C LEU A 27 -4.44 -2.75 0.72
N ALA A 28 -4.04 -3.48 1.76
CA ALA A 28 -3.80 -2.92 3.08
C ALA A 28 -2.46 -3.41 3.60
N PHE A 29 -1.51 -2.48 3.75
CA PHE A 29 -0.17 -2.66 4.30
C PHE A 29 0.59 -3.82 3.63
N ALA A 30 0.40 -3.96 2.32
CA ALA A 30 0.92 -5.04 1.49
C ALA A 30 2.12 -4.62 0.63
N LEU A 31 2.43 -3.31 0.57
CA LEU A 31 3.45 -2.76 -0.32
C LEU A 31 4.73 -2.36 0.40
N TRP A 32 4.65 -1.92 1.66
CA TRP A 32 5.79 -1.32 2.35
C TRP A 32 7.02 -2.22 2.50
N TYR A 33 6.83 -3.54 2.49
CA TYR A 33 7.90 -4.52 2.60
C TYR A 33 8.38 -5.06 1.25
N LEU A 34 7.75 -4.63 0.15
CA LEU A 34 8.16 -4.99 -1.20
C LEU A 34 9.19 -3.99 -1.74
N PRO A 35 10.08 -4.42 -2.65
CA PRO A 35 10.81 -3.49 -3.51
C PRO A 35 9.83 -2.58 -4.25
N LEU A 36 10.23 -1.33 -4.49
CA LEU A 36 9.33 -0.31 -5.03
C LEU A 36 8.76 -0.66 -6.40
N ASP A 37 9.58 -1.25 -7.29
CA ASP A 37 9.14 -1.69 -8.61
C ASP A 37 8.16 -2.88 -8.50
N GLU A 38 8.35 -3.78 -7.54
CA GLU A 38 7.40 -4.86 -7.27
C GLU A 38 6.07 -4.33 -6.72
N GLY A 39 6.12 -3.36 -5.82
CA GLY A 39 4.93 -2.69 -5.28
C GLY A 39 4.14 -1.95 -6.36
N ALA A 40 4.83 -1.23 -7.25
CA ALA A 40 4.21 -0.56 -8.39
C ALA A 40 3.60 -1.56 -9.39
N ALA A 41 4.29 -2.67 -9.67
CA ALA A 41 3.77 -3.74 -10.51
C ALA A 41 2.52 -4.41 -9.91
N LEU A 42 2.49 -4.61 -8.58
CA LEU A 42 1.34 -5.14 -7.87
C LEU A 42 0.15 -4.18 -7.91
N LEU A 43 0.37 -2.88 -7.72
CA LEU A 43 -0.66 -1.85 -7.87
C LEU A 43 -1.25 -1.83 -9.28
N ASN A 44 -0.40 -1.89 -10.31
CA ASN A 44 -0.84 -1.94 -11.69
C ASN A 44 -1.64 -3.20 -12.02
N LEU A 45 -1.28 -4.35 -11.45
CA LEU A 45 -2.09 -5.56 -11.57
C LEU A 45 -3.45 -5.37 -10.89
N ALA A 46 -3.47 -4.84 -9.66
CA ALA A 46 -4.70 -4.57 -8.93
C ALA A 46 -5.63 -3.61 -9.70
N ALA A 47 -5.09 -2.55 -10.30
CA ALA A 47 -5.86 -1.58 -11.08
C ALA A 47 -6.40 -2.17 -12.38
N ARG A 48 -5.65 -3.03 -13.07
CA ARG A 48 -6.19 -3.75 -14.24
C ARG A 48 -7.30 -4.74 -13.87
N THR A 49 -7.17 -5.41 -12.73
CA THR A 49 -8.16 -6.40 -12.29
C THR A 49 -9.43 -5.74 -11.73
N GLY A 50 -9.28 -4.62 -11.01
CA GLY A 50 -10.39 -3.91 -10.39
C GLY A 50 -10.63 -2.54 -11.02
N GLY A 51 -11.88 -2.21 -11.32
CA GLY A 51 -12.21 -0.86 -11.82
C GLY A 51 -11.78 0.29 -10.90
N GLU A 52 -11.59 0.01 -9.60
CA GLU A 52 -10.95 0.90 -8.63
C GLU A 52 -9.99 0.12 -7.70
N VAL A 53 -8.99 0.80 -7.16
CA VAL A 53 -8.13 0.24 -6.09
C VAL A 53 -8.21 1.10 -4.83
N LEU A 54 -8.49 0.47 -3.71
CA LEU A 54 -8.38 1.05 -2.37
C LEU A 54 -7.07 0.58 -1.75
N ALA A 55 -6.05 1.43 -1.75
CA ALA A 55 -4.71 1.11 -1.24
C ALA A 55 -4.46 1.88 0.07
N ALA A 56 -4.28 1.16 1.17
CA ALA A 56 -3.85 1.70 2.45
C ALA A 56 -2.42 1.24 2.73
N ASP A 57 -1.48 2.18 2.87
CA ASP A 57 -0.11 1.88 3.27
C ASP A 57 0.57 3.12 3.85
N PHE A 58 1.81 2.97 4.30
CA PHE A 58 2.57 4.04 4.93
C PHE A 58 2.93 5.16 3.94
N LYS A 59 2.95 6.41 4.42
CA LYS A 59 3.42 7.57 3.68
C LYS A 59 4.58 8.26 4.40
N PRO A 60 5.45 8.99 3.69
CA PRO A 60 6.44 9.83 4.33
C PRO A 60 5.76 10.83 5.28
N PRO A 61 6.36 11.11 6.45
CA PRO A 61 5.84 12.12 7.34
C PRO A 61 6.08 13.52 6.75
N GLU A 62 5.02 14.29 6.62
CA GLU A 62 5.00 15.67 6.12
C GLU A 62 4.68 16.68 7.24
N ARG A 63 4.10 16.21 8.34
CA ARG A 63 3.69 17.04 9.48
C ARG A 63 4.36 16.56 10.77
N ASN A 64 4.51 17.48 11.73
CA ASN A 64 5.23 17.22 12.99
C ASN A 64 4.74 15.99 13.77
N LEU A 65 3.43 15.67 13.74
CA LEU A 65 2.88 14.52 14.45
C LEU A 65 2.98 13.19 13.66
N GLU A 66 3.28 13.25 12.36
CA GLU A 66 3.37 12.06 11.53
C GLU A 66 4.70 11.31 11.78
N LEU A 67 5.79 12.04 12.05
CA LEU A 67 7.10 11.44 12.31
C LEU A 67 7.10 10.54 13.56
N PRO A 68 6.58 10.97 14.74
CA PRO A 68 6.43 10.08 15.88
C PRO A 68 5.61 8.82 15.57
N ALA A 69 4.54 8.97 14.78
CA ALA A 69 3.68 7.85 14.40
C ALA A 69 4.41 6.87 13.46
N CYS A 70 5.20 7.36 12.50
CA CYS A 70 6.06 6.52 11.65
C CYS A 70 7.17 5.81 12.46
N LEU A 71 7.78 6.50 13.44
CA LEU A 71 8.79 5.90 14.31
C LEU A 71 8.20 4.81 15.20
N LEU A 72 7.00 5.03 15.77
CA LEU A 72 6.27 4.02 16.52
C LEU A 72 5.93 2.81 15.64
N ALA A 73 5.42 3.03 14.42
CA ALA A 73 5.14 1.95 13.48
C ALA A 73 6.41 1.14 13.15
N ARG A 74 7.53 1.81 12.85
CA ARG A 74 8.82 1.16 12.61
C ARG A 74 9.29 0.36 13.82
N ALA A 75 9.13 0.90 15.03
CA ALA A 75 9.52 0.23 16.26
C ALA A 75 8.70 -1.04 16.48
N LEU A 76 7.36 -0.96 16.36
CA LEU A 76 6.46 -2.12 16.47
C LEU A 76 6.83 -3.22 15.47
N LEU A 77 7.13 -2.85 14.22
CA LEU A 77 7.59 -3.78 13.18
C LEU A 77 8.99 -4.37 13.45
N GLY A 78 9.84 -3.66 14.20
CA GLY A 78 11.16 -4.15 14.61
C GLY A 78 11.11 -5.07 15.83
N PHE A 79 10.20 -4.80 16.78
CA PHE A 79 10.03 -5.60 18.00
C PHE A 79 9.26 -6.90 17.77
N TRP A 80 8.36 -6.91 16.78
CA TRP A 80 7.62 -8.12 16.39
C TRP A 80 7.77 -8.42 14.89
N PRO A 81 8.92 -8.96 14.47
CA PRO A 81 9.14 -9.32 13.07
C PRO A 81 8.18 -10.42 12.58
N ASP A 82 7.65 -11.26 13.48
CA ASP A 82 6.70 -12.33 13.15
C ASP A 82 5.25 -11.86 13.01
N LEU A 83 4.92 -10.62 13.41
CA LEU A 83 3.58 -10.04 13.21
C LEU A 83 3.31 -9.68 11.76
N TRP A 84 4.34 -9.63 10.92
CA TRP A 84 4.22 -9.27 9.51
C TRP A 84 4.91 -10.30 8.60
N PRO A 85 4.45 -10.52 7.36
CA PRO A 85 5.02 -11.53 6.46
C PRO A 85 6.52 -11.34 6.13
N SER A 86 7.13 -10.22 6.52
CA SER A 86 8.53 -9.92 6.22
C SER A 86 9.38 -9.78 7.49
N ARG A 87 10.42 -10.62 7.61
CA ARG A 87 11.48 -10.48 8.63
C ARG A 87 12.38 -9.24 8.45
N ARG A 88 12.12 -8.41 7.43
CA ARG A 88 12.92 -7.22 7.07
C ARG A 88 12.38 -5.90 7.64
N GLY A 89 11.41 -5.99 8.56
CA GLY A 89 10.46 -4.93 8.89
C GLY A 89 11.03 -3.51 8.98
N GLY A 90 11.95 -3.26 9.91
CA GLY A 90 12.44 -1.89 10.14
C GLY A 90 13.27 -1.28 8.99
N ALA A 91 14.03 -2.08 8.23
CA ALA A 91 14.89 -1.60 7.15
C ALA A 91 14.11 -1.45 5.84
N ALA A 92 13.23 -2.40 5.53
CA ALA A 92 12.34 -2.33 4.37
C ALA A 92 11.40 -1.12 4.49
N PHE A 93 10.80 -0.93 5.67
CA PHE A 93 9.97 0.23 5.97
C PHE A 93 10.69 1.57 5.76
N ALA A 94 11.91 1.70 6.30
CA ALA A 94 12.69 2.93 6.14
C ALA A 94 13.06 3.20 4.67
N SER A 95 13.41 2.15 3.92
CA SER A 95 13.68 2.25 2.49
C SER A 95 12.43 2.66 1.69
N PHE A 96 11.27 2.09 2.03
CA PHE A 96 9.98 2.41 1.43
C PHE A 96 9.61 3.88 1.64
N LEU A 97 9.70 4.38 2.88
CA LEU A 97 9.44 5.80 3.17
C LEU A 97 10.40 6.74 2.44
N LYS A 98 11.69 6.41 2.36
CA LYS A 98 12.69 7.21 1.62
C LYS A 98 12.35 7.35 0.15
N GLN A 99 11.64 6.38 -0.43
CA GLN A 99 11.26 6.39 -1.84
C GLN A 99 9.84 6.92 -2.08
N GLY A 100 9.24 7.61 -1.10
CA GLY A 100 7.93 8.24 -1.24
C GLY A 100 6.76 7.41 -0.71
N GLY A 101 7.01 6.24 -0.10
CA GLY A 101 5.99 5.36 0.45
C GLY A 101 4.92 4.98 -0.58
N LEU A 102 3.66 4.90 -0.15
CA LEU A 102 2.55 4.54 -1.02
C LEU A 102 2.41 5.48 -2.23
N GLU A 103 2.58 6.80 -2.04
CA GLU A 103 2.46 7.75 -3.14
C GLU A 103 3.58 7.58 -4.18
N GLY A 104 4.80 7.22 -3.74
CA GLY A 104 5.89 6.86 -4.63
C GLY A 104 5.60 5.59 -5.45
N CYS A 105 4.93 4.59 -4.86
CA CYS A 105 4.45 3.41 -5.60
C CYS A 105 3.39 3.80 -6.66
N VAL A 106 2.43 4.64 -6.28
CA VAL A 106 1.34 5.08 -7.16
C VAL A 106 1.88 5.89 -8.33
N GLN A 107 2.79 6.83 -8.07
CA GLN A 107 3.44 7.63 -9.11
C GLN A 107 4.18 6.74 -10.12
N ARG A 108 4.92 5.74 -9.64
CA ARG A 108 5.65 4.80 -10.50
C ARG A 108 4.72 3.83 -11.24
N ALA A 109 3.58 3.49 -10.65
CA ALA A 109 2.55 2.71 -11.33
C ALA A 109 1.86 3.53 -12.43
N GLY A 110 1.91 4.87 -12.38
CA GLY A 110 1.23 5.74 -13.34
C GLY A 110 -0.26 5.94 -13.05
N LEU A 111 -0.70 5.58 -11.83
CA LEU A 111 -2.10 5.63 -11.43
C LEU A 111 -2.49 7.00 -10.88
N ARG A 112 -3.77 7.36 -11.01
CA ARG A 112 -4.30 8.63 -10.50
C ARG A 112 -4.95 8.44 -9.14
N VAL A 113 -4.66 9.37 -8.23
CA VAL A 113 -5.29 9.40 -6.90
C VAL A 113 -6.54 10.26 -6.96
N SER A 114 -7.71 9.65 -6.75
CA SER A 114 -9.00 10.35 -6.70
C SER A 114 -9.37 10.81 -5.29
N GLU A 115 -8.96 10.07 -4.26
CA GLU A 115 -9.25 10.39 -2.86
C GLU A 115 -8.05 10.07 -1.96
N ARG A 116 -7.83 10.89 -0.94
CA ARG A 116 -6.80 10.70 0.08
C ARG A 116 -7.42 10.80 1.47
N ARG A 117 -7.21 9.79 2.30
CA ARG A 117 -7.65 9.80 3.71
C ARG A 117 -6.50 9.40 4.64
N PRO A 118 -6.06 10.28 5.55
CA PRO A 118 -5.00 9.94 6.50
C PRO A 118 -5.47 8.86 7.48
N LEU A 119 -4.54 7.97 7.85
CA LEU A 119 -4.71 6.89 8.81
C LEU A 119 -3.58 6.93 9.85
N LEU A 120 -3.77 6.30 11.00
CA LEU A 120 -2.72 6.11 12.02
C LEU A 120 -2.00 7.42 12.43
N GLY A 121 -2.77 8.47 12.70
CA GLY A 121 -2.19 9.78 13.03
C GLY A 121 -1.40 10.44 11.90
N GLY A 122 -1.60 9.98 10.66
CA GLY A 122 -0.94 10.44 9.44
C GLY A 122 0.31 9.63 9.03
N ALA A 123 0.66 8.57 9.77
CA ALA A 123 1.75 7.66 9.36
C ALA A 123 1.42 6.84 8.11
N ALA A 124 0.12 6.65 7.85
CA ALA A 124 -0.39 5.91 6.71
C ALA A 124 -1.50 6.70 6.03
N VAL A 125 -1.83 6.31 4.81
CA VAL A 125 -2.87 6.93 4.01
C VAL A 125 -3.65 5.86 3.28
N LEU A 126 -4.96 6.02 3.23
CA LEU A 126 -5.84 5.32 2.32
C LEU A 126 -6.00 6.17 1.05
N LEU A 127 -5.60 5.60 -0.08
CA LEU A 127 -5.78 6.18 -1.40
C LEU A 127 -6.89 5.42 -2.13
N ARG A 128 -7.77 6.16 -2.78
CA ARG A 128 -8.61 5.64 -3.86
C ARG A 128 -7.91 5.93 -5.18
N LEU A 129 -7.68 4.88 -5.96
CA LEU A 129 -6.98 4.93 -7.23
C LEU A 129 -7.94 4.54 -8.35
N ALA A 130 -7.80 5.23 -9.47
CA ALA A 130 -8.44 4.91 -10.73
C ALA A 130 -7.37 4.96 -11.85
N ASP A 131 -7.60 4.19 -12.92
CA ASP A 131 -6.82 4.28 -14.16
C ASP A 131 -6.90 5.68 -14.81
#